data_AF-V7AMG2-F1
#
_entry.id   AF-V7AMG2-F1
#
_cell.length_a   1.000
_cell.length_b   1.000
_cell.length_c   1.000
_cell.angle_alpha   90.00
_cell.angle_beta   90.00
_cell.angle_gamma   90.00
#
_symmetry.space_group_name_H-M   'P 1'
#
loop_
_entity.id
_entity.type
_entity.pdbx_description
1 polymer ?
#
loop_
_entity_poly.entity_id
_entity_poly.type
_entity_poly.pdbx_seq_one_letter_code
_entity_poly.pdbx_strand_id
1 'polypeptide(L)'
;DGLLKHRGTYEILSPEDIGYERSNEATMVLGKLSGRQALKKRLKELGYELKKDEVESVFQNFKAMAEKKKRVTDVDLKALVSDKVCDVEPIWKLGGLEVTCGTMNFSSTTIELVRIDGTTHVACSVGKGPVESTFKAVDLIVKEAVKVHEYSLNTITGGTDAIATIHVVIRKENAHSCTSTGNIVYPTFSGIGKGVDVVVSSVEAYLTALNKMLDFKE
;
A
#
# COMPACT_ATOMS: atom_id res chain seq x y z
N ASP A 1 7.29 25.65 -13.97
CA ASP A 1 8.37 26.56 -13.51
C ASP A 1 8.00 28.02 -13.78
N GLY A 2 7.57 28.35 -15.00
CA GLY A 2 7.20 29.71 -15.41
C GLY A 2 6.18 30.43 -14.51
N LEU A 3 5.00 29.85 -14.26
CA LEU A 3 3.95 30.47 -13.40
C LEU A 3 4.42 30.76 -11.96
N LEU A 4 5.32 29.93 -11.42
CA LEU A 4 5.82 30.06 -10.04
C LEU A 4 6.90 31.14 -9.90
N LYS A 5 7.69 31.37 -10.96
CA LYS A 5 8.78 32.35 -10.98
C LYS A 5 8.35 33.71 -11.52
N HIS A 6 7.54 33.72 -12.58
CA HIS A 6 7.03 34.94 -13.23
C HIS A 6 5.59 34.73 -13.70
N ARG A 7 4.62 35.17 -12.90
CA ARG A 7 3.18 35.03 -13.20
C ARG A 7 2.76 35.81 -14.45
N GLY A 8 3.32 37.01 -14.64
CA GLY A 8 3.03 37.89 -15.79
C GLY A 8 3.41 37.33 -17.16
N THR A 9 4.16 36.22 -17.22
CA THR A 9 4.46 35.51 -18.47
C THR A 9 3.26 34.72 -18.99
N TYR A 10 2.33 34.34 -18.12
CA TYR A 10 1.16 33.51 -18.46
C TYR A 10 -0.17 34.19 -18.11
N GLU A 11 -0.15 35.23 -17.29
CA GLU A 11 -1.32 36.03 -16.92
C GLU A 11 -1.09 37.48 -17.39
N ILE A 12 -1.83 37.92 -18.42
CA ILE A 12 -1.77 39.30 -18.93
C ILE A 12 -2.58 40.25 -18.03
N LEU A 13 -3.59 39.73 -17.33
CA LEU A 13 -4.42 40.43 -16.33
C LEU A 13 -4.45 39.60 -15.05
N SER A 14 -4.36 40.25 -13.89
CA SER A 14 -4.49 39.53 -12.62
C SER A 14 -5.98 39.25 -12.34
N PRO A 15 -6.36 38.07 -11.80
CA PRO A 15 -7.74 37.77 -11.44
C PRO A 15 -8.36 38.82 -10.51
N GLU A 16 -7.52 39.43 -9.67
CA GLU A 16 -7.89 40.53 -8.79
C GLU A 16 -8.38 41.77 -9.57
N ASP A 17 -7.80 42.05 -10.75
CA ASP A 17 -8.15 43.20 -11.61
C ASP A 17 -9.57 43.10 -12.20
N ILE A 18 -10.14 41.90 -12.28
CA ILE A 18 -11.51 41.65 -12.76
C ILE A 18 -12.49 41.34 -11.62
N GLY A 19 -12.11 41.65 -10.38
CA GLY A 19 -12.95 41.41 -9.19
C GLY A 19 -13.08 39.94 -8.80
N TYR A 20 -12.20 39.07 -9.32
CA TYR A 20 -12.14 37.68 -8.91
C TYR A 20 -11.19 37.55 -7.72
N GLU A 21 -11.75 37.42 -6.51
CA GLU A 21 -10.94 37.11 -5.33
C GLU A 21 -10.29 35.74 -5.54
N ARG A 22 -8.96 35.71 -5.63
CA ARG A 22 -8.24 34.45 -5.48
C ARG A 22 -8.56 33.94 -4.08
N SER A 23 -9.37 32.89 -3.99
CA SER A 23 -9.27 32.01 -2.84
C SER A 23 -7.79 31.68 -2.67
N ASN A 24 -7.27 31.69 -1.43
CA ASN A 24 -5.90 31.23 -1.13
C ASN A 24 -5.61 29.81 -1.68
N GLU A 25 -6.65 29.14 -2.16
CA GLU A 25 -6.70 27.95 -2.98
C GLU A 25 -6.82 28.26 -4.47
N ALA A 26 -5.86 28.98 -5.06
CA ALA A 26 -5.55 28.74 -6.47
C ALA A 26 -5.04 27.30 -6.53
N THR A 27 -5.97 26.35 -6.56
CA THR A 27 -5.74 24.91 -6.43
C THR A 27 -4.84 24.53 -7.58
N MET A 28 -3.53 24.49 -7.31
CA MET A 28 -2.53 24.20 -8.31
C MET A 28 -2.74 22.74 -8.68
N VAL A 29 -3.49 22.52 -9.75
CA VAL A 29 -3.80 21.18 -10.23
C VAL A 29 -2.50 20.53 -10.67
N LEU A 30 -2.05 19.55 -9.88
CA LEU A 30 -0.88 18.77 -10.23
C LEU A 30 -1.25 17.77 -11.34
N GLY A 31 -0.45 17.76 -12.39
CA GLY A 31 -0.61 16.87 -13.53
C GLY A 31 0.74 16.54 -14.18
N LYS A 32 0.73 15.91 -15.35
CA LYS A 32 1.93 15.40 -16.04
C LYS A 32 3.03 16.45 -16.27
N LEU A 33 2.64 17.72 -16.43
CA LEU A 33 3.56 18.84 -16.67
C LEU A 33 4.06 19.52 -15.38
N SER A 34 3.57 19.09 -14.22
CA SER A 34 3.99 19.65 -12.94
C SER A 34 5.41 19.22 -12.60
N GLY A 35 6.27 20.20 -12.30
CA GLY A 35 7.66 19.96 -11.95
C GLY A 35 7.89 19.69 -10.46
N ARG A 36 9.12 19.28 -10.11
CA ARG A 36 9.55 18.98 -8.73
C ARG A 36 9.23 20.07 -7.72
N GLN A 37 9.43 21.34 -8.08
CA GLN A 37 9.15 22.47 -7.19
C GLN A 37 7.65 22.61 -6.89
N ALA A 38 6.79 22.32 -7.87
CA ALA A 38 5.35 22.36 -7.70
C ALA A 38 4.88 21.24 -6.75
N LEU A 39 5.42 20.02 -6.94
CA LEU A 39 5.16 18.88 -6.04
C LEU A 39 5.63 19.17 -4.61
N LYS A 40 6.88 19.64 -4.44
CA LYS A 40 7.44 19.96 -3.12
C LYS A 40 6.63 21.02 -2.38
N LYS A 41 6.19 22.07 -3.07
CA LYS A 41 5.36 23.12 -2.48
C LYS A 41 4.02 22.55 -2.02
N ARG A 42 3.36 21.74 -2.85
CA ARG A 42 2.06 21.14 -2.50
C ARG A 42 2.16 20.16 -1.33
N LEU A 43 3.22 19.34 -1.29
CA LEU A 43 3.48 18.43 -0.18
C LEU A 43 3.73 19.20 1.13
N LYS A 44 4.44 20.34 1.07
CA LYS A 44 4.62 21.22 2.22
C LYS A 44 3.31 21.85 2.71
N GLU A 45 2.44 22.28 1.80
CA GLU A 45 1.08 22.77 2.12
C GLU A 45 0.22 21.68 2.78
N LEU A 46 0.46 20.41 2.44
CA LEU A 46 -0.20 19.24 3.05
C LEU A 46 0.44 18.80 4.38
N GLY A 47 1.48 19.47 4.86
CA GLY A 47 2.15 19.19 6.13
C GLY A 47 3.35 18.23 6.05
N TYR A 48 3.83 17.89 4.84
CA TYR A 48 4.98 17.00 4.66
C TYR A 48 6.26 17.80 4.34
N GLU A 49 7.28 17.68 5.18
CA GLU A 49 8.62 18.20 4.93
C GLU A 49 9.57 17.09 4.48
N LEU A 50 9.80 17.01 3.17
CA LEU A 50 10.68 16.00 2.56
C LEU A 50 12.08 16.54 2.28
N LYS A 51 13.10 15.72 2.52
CA LYS A 51 14.50 15.95 2.12
C LYS A 51 14.65 15.88 0.60
N LYS A 52 15.75 16.42 0.07
CA LYS A 52 15.98 16.48 -1.40
C LYS A 52 15.91 15.11 -2.07
N ASP A 53 16.46 14.08 -1.43
CA ASP A 53 16.51 12.72 -1.98
C ASP A 53 15.13 12.04 -1.95
N GLU A 54 14.34 12.33 -0.91
CA GLU A 54 12.97 11.86 -0.78
C GLU A 54 12.05 12.47 -1.85
N VAL A 55 12.21 13.77 -2.13
CA VAL A 55 11.46 14.48 -3.17
C VAL A 55 11.69 13.85 -4.55
N GLU A 56 12.90 13.40 -4.87
CA GLU A 56 13.19 12.83 -6.20
C GLU A 56 12.41 11.54 -6.43
N SER A 57 12.43 10.62 -5.48
CA SER A 57 11.72 9.36 -5.70
C SER A 57 10.19 9.49 -5.54
N VAL A 58 9.68 10.45 -4.74
CA VAL A 58 8.22 10.79 -4.78
C VAL A 58 7.87 11.39 -6.14
N PHE A 59 8.76 12.17 -6.74
CA PHE A 59 8.54 12.76 -8.06
C PHE A 59 8.46 11.72 -9.19
N GLN A 60 9.24 10.63 -9.12
CA GLN A 60 9.15 9.53 -10.08
C GLN A 60 7.80 8.82 -9.99
N ASN A 61 7.35 8.47 -8.78
CA ASN A 61 6.05 7.83 -8.57
C ASN A 61 4.88 8.76 -8.93
N PHE A 62 5.02 10.05 -8.62
CA PHE A 62 4.08 11.09 -9.05
C PHE A 62 3.96 11.15 -10.58
N LYS A 63 5.06 11.08 -11.33
CA LYS A 63 5.02 11.06 -12.80
C LYS A 63 4.27 9.84 -13.34
N ALA A 64 4.56 8.65 -12.82
CA ALA A 64 3.87 7.43 -13.23
C ALA A 64 2.36 7.50 -12.95
N MET A 65 1.96 8.13 -11.85
CA MET A 65 0.57 8.35 -11.50
C MET A 65 -0.10 9.41 -12.38
N ALA A 66 0.59 10.52 -12.65
CA ALA A 66 0.12 11.61 -13.51
C ALA A 66 0.07 11.23 -15.01
N GLU A 67 0.73 10.15 -15.41
CA GLU A 67 0.59 9.56 -16.73
C GLU A 67 -0.73 8.79 -16.88
N LYS A 68 -1.21 8.17 -15.80
CA LYS A 68 -2.46 7.40 -15.77
C LYS A 68 -3.68 8.25 -15.45
N LYS A 69 -3.52 9.33 -14.66
CA LYS A 69 -4.60 10.25 -14.27
C LYS A 69 -4.34 11.66 -14.81
N LYS A 70 -5.34 12.25 -15.49
CA LYS A 70 -5.28 13.64 -15.99
C LYS A 70 -5.06 14.68 -14.88
N ARG A 71 -5.50 14.40 -13.66
CA ARG A 71 -5.33 15.25 -12.47
C ARG A 71 -4.96 14.38 -11.26
N VAL A 72 -3.96 14.81 -10.50
CA VAL A 72 -3.54 14.16 -9.25
C VAL A 72 -4.15 14.95 -8.09
N THR A 73 -4.90 14.27 -7.23
CA THR A 73 -5.59 14.89 -6.08
C THR A 73 -4.72 14.89 -4.83
N ASP A 74 -5.08 15.67 -3.81
CA ASP A 74 -4.33 15.67 -2.54
C ASP A 74 -4.37 14.30 -1.83
N VAL A 75 -5.45 13.52 -2.03
CA VAL A 75 -5.54 12.14 -1.54
C VAL A 75 -4.48 11.25 -2.21
N ASP A 76 -4.29 11.42 -3.52
CA ASP A 76 -3.25 10.72 -4.29
C ASP A 76 -1.84 11.11 -3.82
N LEU A 77 -1.62 12.39 -3.50
CA LEU A 77 -0.33 12.89 -2.98
C LEU A 77 -0.04 12.34 -1.58
N LYS A 78 -1.04 12.31 -0.70
CA LYS A 78 -0.93 11.68 0.62
C LYS A 78 -0.61 10.19 0.50
N ALA A 79 -1.22 9.49 -0.45
CA ALA A 79 -0.90 8.09 -0.74
C ALA A 79 0.55 7.94 -1.21
N LEU A 80 1.03 8.80 -2.12
CA LEU A 80 2.41 8.78 -2.61
C LEU A 80 3.46 8.99 -1.52
N VAL A 81 3.15 9.81 -0.52
CA VAL A 81 4.05 10.04 0.63
C VAL A 81 3.90 8.93 1.66
N SER A 82 2.69 8.41 1.90
CA SER A 82 2.47 7.28 2.81
C SER A 82 3.17 6.00 2.31
N ASP A 83 3.21 5.80 1.00
CA ASP A 83 3.96 4.71 0.34
C ASP A 83 5.48 4.81 0.57
N LYS A 84 5.97 6.00 0.96
CA LYS A 84 7.37 6.26 1.34
C LYS A 84 7.64 6.34 2.84
N VAL A 85 6.64 6.67 3.64
CA VAL A 85 6.77 6.64 5.11
C VAL A 85 6.80 5.19 5.62
N CYS A 86 6.43 4.21 4.79
CA CYS A 86 6.64 2.78 5.05
C CYS A 86 7.93 2.23 4.40
N ASP A 87 9.06 2.91 4.56
CA ASP A 87 10.40 2.28 4.49
C ASP A 87 10.76 1.59 5.83
N VAL A 88 9.74 1.26 6.64
CA VAL A 88 9.93 0.39 7.80
C VAL A 88 10.17 -1.01 7.23
N GLU A 89 11.35 -1.57 7.51
CA GLU A 89 11.62 -2.95 7.11
C GLU A 89 10.47 -3.84 7.60
N PRO A 90 9.85 -4.63 6.71
CA PRO A 90 8.73 -5.45 7.10
C PRO A 90 9.17 -6.41 8.20
N ILE A 91 8.36 -6.49 9.27
CA ILE A 91 8.65 -7.30 10.46
C ILE A 91 8.88 -8.77 10.08
N TRP A 92 8.07 -9.25 9.12
CA TRP A 92 8.19 -10.57 8.51
C TRP A 92 8.33 -10.47 7.00
N LYS A 93 9.31 -11.20 6.46
CA LYS A 93 9.57 -11.39 5.02
C LYS A 93 9.43 -12.87 4.67
N LEU A 94 8.98 -13.15 3.45
CA LEU A 94 8.98 -14.50 2.91
C LEU A 94 10.41 -14.90 2.53
N GLY A 95 10.93 -15.96 3.14
CA GLY A 95 12.24 -16.54 2.80
C GLY A 95 12.12 -17.66 1.76
N GLY A 96 11.15 -18.56 1.95
CA GLY A 96 10.92 -19.70 1.08
C GLY A 96 9.51 -20.26 1.24
N LEU A 97 8.98 -20.85 0.17
CA LEU A 97 7.66 -21.46 0.15
C LEU A 97 7.69 -22.72 -0.72
N GLU A 98 7.24 -23.83 -0.15
CA GLU A 98 7.01 -25.07 -0.87
C GLU A 98 5.61 -25.58 -0.57
N VAL A 99 4.82 -25.80 -1.61
CA VAL A 99 3.42 -26.18 -1.50
C VAL A 99 3.19 -27.41 -2.36
N THR A 100 2.73 -28.49 -1.74
CA THR A 100 2.27 -29.69 -2.43
C THR A 100 0.76 -29.75 -2.34
N CYS A 101 0.10 -29.66 -3.48
CA CYS A 101 -1.35 -29.77 -3.59
C CYS A 101 -1.74 -30.71 -4.73
N GLY A 102 -2.94 -31.28 -4.65
CA GLY A 102 -3.50 -32.12 -5.70
C GLY A 102 -5.02 -32.21 -5.57
N THR A 103 -5.63 -33.10 -6.34
CA THR A 103 -7.09 -33.33 -6.30
C THR A 103 -7.55 -34.04 -5.02
N MET A 104 -6.60 -34.56 -4.23
CA MET A 104 -6.87 -35.10 -2.89
C MET A 104 -7.12 -33.95 -1.91
N ASN A 105 -8.03 -34.15 -0.96
CA ASN A 105 -8.62 -33.11 -0.10
C ASN A 105 -7.65 -32.35 0.84
N PHE A 106 -6.34 -32.54 0.74
CA PHE A 106 -5.35 -31.90 1.62
C PHE A 106 -4.15 -31.37 0.82
N SER A 107 -3.74 -30.15 1.14
CA SER A 107 -2.46 -29.57 0.72
C SER A 107 -1.52 -29.48 1.92
N SER A 108 -0.26 -29.81 1.69
CA SER A 108 0.82 -29.61 2.65
C SER A 108 1.67 -28.43 2.21
N THR A 109 2.01 -27.56 3.14
CA THR A 109 2.90 -26.42 2.90
C THR A 109 4.04 -26.44 3.89
N THR A 110 5.25 -26.15 3.41
CA THR A 110 6.41 -25.76 4.21
C THR A 110 6.73 -24.31 3.87
N ILE A 111 6.85 -23.46 4.88
CA ILE A 111 7.17 -22.04 4.70
C ILE A 111 8.34 -21.65 5.59
N GLU A 112 9.22 -20.82 5.04
CA GLU A 112 10.28 -20.14 5.76
C GLU A 112 9.99 -18.64 5.78
N LEU A 113 9.92 -18.06 6.97
CA LEU A 113 9.79 -16.63 7.20
C LEU A 113 11.05 -16.08 7.85
N VAL A 114 11.50 -14.92 7.38
CA VAL A 114 12.62 -14.18 7.94
C VAL A 114 12.07 -13.01 8.74
N ARG A 115 12.44 -12.92 10.01
CA ARG A 115 12.07 -11.79 10.87
C ARG A 115 13.03 -10.62 10.65
N ILE A 116 12.62 -9.41 11.02
CA ILE A 116 13.44 -8.18 10.92
C ILE A 116 14.81 -8.27 11.62
N ASP A 117 14.97 -9.13 12.62
CA ASP A 117 16.25 -9.40 13.29
C ASP A 117 17.18 -10.34 12.50
N GLY A 118 16.73 -10.83 11.34
CA GLY A 118 17.44 -11.78 10.49
C GLY A 118 17.26 -13.24 10.91
N THR A 119 16.47 -13.53 11.94
CA THR A 119 16.18 -14.91 12.35
C THR A 119 15.23 -15.58 11.36
N THR A 120 15.52 -16.84 11.00
CA THR A 120 14.68 -17.64 10.11
C THR A 120 13.82 -18.60 10.91
N HIS A 121 12.56 -18.69 10.53
CA HIS A 121 11.56 -19.55 11.14
C HIS A 121 10.92 -20.42 10.09
N VAL A 122 10.88 -21.72 10.34
CA VAL A 122 10.27 -22.69 9.42
C VAL A 122 9.09 -23.35 10.11
N ALA A 123 7.99 -23.47 9.39
CA ALA A 123 6.82 -24.23 9.82
C ALA A 123 6.22 -25.03 8.67
N CYS A 124 5.60 -26.14 9.03
CA CYS A 124 4.81 -26.95 8.11
C CYS A 124 3.36 -27.00 8.58
N SER A 125 2.43 -27.00 7.65
CA SER A 125 1.02 -27.16 7.96
C SER A 125 0.25 -27.89 6.87
N VAL A 126 -0.94 -28.39 7.23
CA VAL A 126 -1.87 -29.05 6.32
C VAL A 126 -3.20 -28.31 6.32
N GLY A 127 -3.79 -28.13 5.15
CA GLY A 127 -5.06 -27.42 4.95
C GLY A 127 -5.89 -28.05 3.83
N LYS A 128 -7.10 -27.54 3.61
CA LYS A 128 -7.99 -28.05 2.54
C LYS A 128 -7.59 -27.53 1.15
N GLY A 129 -6.72 -26.53 1.09
CA GLY A 129 -6.22 -25.96 -0.15
C GLY A 129 -4.93 -25.17 0.07
N PRO A 130 -4.18 -24.90 -1.02
CA PRO A 130 -2.81 -24.38 -0.94
C PRO A 130 -2.73 -23.03 -0.22
N VAL A 131 -3.72 -22.17 -0.40
CA VAL A 131 -3.78 -20.87 0.30
C VAL A 131 -4.04 -21.07 1.80
N GLU A 132 -4.98 -21.94 2.17
CA GLU A 132 -5.34 -22.20 3.57
C GLU A 132 -4.18 -22.86 4.34
N SER A 133 -3.53 -23.88 3.75
CA SER A 133 -2.37 -24.53 4.39
C SER A 133 -1.21 -23.55 4.56
N THR A 134 -1.03 -22.63 3.61
CA THR A 134 0.03 -21.65 3.74
C THR A 134 -0.27 -20.59 4.80
N PHE A 135 -1.49 -20.08 4.88
CA PHE A 135 -1.87 -19.12 5.92
C PHE A 135 -1.76 -19.74 7.32
N LYS A 136 -2.22 -20.99 7.49
CA LYS A 136 -2.01 -21.72 8.76
C LYS A 136 -0.53 -21.87 9.13
N ALA A 137 0.34 -22.12 8.15
CA ALA A 137 1.77 -22.22 8.40
C ALA A 137 2.37 -20.88 8.85
N VAL A 138 1.93 -19.77 8.26
CA VAL A 138 2.29 -18.41 8.70
C VAL A 138 1.79 -18.16 10.13
N ASP A 139 0.55 -18.50 10.44
CA ASP A 139 -0.05 -18.29 11.75
C ASP A 139 0.69 -19.05 12.87
N LEU A 140 1.20 -20.26 12.57
CA LEU A 140 2.04 -21.04 13.50
C LEU A 140 3.37 -20.33 13.85
N ILE A 141 3.93 -19.57 12.92
CA ILE A 141 5.17 -18.81 13.12
C ILE A 141 4.88 -17.49 13.85
N VAL A 142 3.90 -16.72 13.37
CA VAL A 142 3.60 -15.38 13.86
C VAL A 142 2.90 -15.41 15.22
N LYS A 143 2.10 -16.45 15.50
CA LYS A 143 1.38 -16.68 16.77
C LYS A 143 0.44 -15.56 17.21
N GLU A 144 -0.14 -14.85 16.25
CA GLU A 144 -1.19 -13.85 16.49
C GLU A 144 -2.58 -14.42 16.18
N ALA A 145 -3.59 -14.03 16.96
CA ALA A 145 -4.97 -14.44 16.74
C ALA A 145 -5.62 -13.57 15.65
N VAL A 146 -5.49 -14.01 14.40
CA VAL A 146 -5.93 -13.30 13.21
C VAL A 146 -6.92 -14.15 12.42
N LYS A 147 -7.94 -13.51 11.87
CA LYS A 147 -8.87 -14.13 10.94
C LYS A 147 -8.89 -13.37 9.61
N VAL A 148 -8.82 -14.12 8.51
CA VAL A 148 -9.06 -13.57 7.18
C VAL A 148 -10.54 -13.20 7.06
N HIS A 149 -10.81 -11.92 6.84
CA HIS A 149 -12.14 -11.38 6.65
C HIS A 149 -12.56 -11.39 5.18
N GLU A 150 -11.63 -11.01 4.29
CA GLU A 150 -11.86 -10.94 2.86
C GLU A 150 -10.63 -11.46 2.11
N TYR A 151 -10.88 -12.24 1.08
CA TYR A 151 -9.87 -12.70 0.12
C TYR A 151 -10.42 -12.50 -1.28
N SER A 152 -9.77 -11.68 -2.08
CA SER A 152 -10.16 -11.38 -3.46
C SER A 152 -8.97 -11.53 -4.40
N LEU A 153 -9.17 -12.20 -5.52
CA LEU A 153 -8.18 -12.37 -6.58
C LEU A 153 -8.73 -11.75 -7.87
N ASN A 154 -7.95 -10.84 -8.46
CA ASN A 154 -8.22 -10.24 -9.76
C ASN A 154 -7.00 -10.43 -10.67
N THR A 155 -7.21 -10.67 -11.95
CA THR A 155 -6.13 -10.68 -12.95
C THR A 155 -6.09 -9.34 -13.67
N ILE A 156 -4.87 -8.83 -13.92
CA ILE A 156 -4.70 -7.57 -14.67
C ILE A 156 -4.65 -7.86 -16.18
N THR A 157 -3.97 -8.96 -16.55
CA THR A 157 -3.73 -9.36 -17.93
C THR A 157 -4.36 -10.74 -18.19
N GLY A 158 -4.68 -11.00 -19.45
CA GLY A 158 -5.05 -12.35 -19.90
C GLY A 158 -3.83 -13.10 -20.43
N GLY A 159 -3.91 -14.43 -20.45
CA GLY A 159 -2.80 -15.29 -20.88
C GLY A 159 -2.36 -16.25 -19.78
N THR A 160 -1.48 -17.19 -20.13
CA THR A 160 -0.88 -18.14 -19.16
C THR A 160 0.11 -17.47 -18.22
N ASP A 161 0.57 -16.27 -18.57
CA ASP A 161 1.46 -15.39 -17.82
C ASP A 161 0.70 -14.24 -17.13
N ALA A 162 -0.61 -14.41 -16.95
CA ALA A 162 -1.45 -13.43 -16.29
C ALA A 162 -0.91 -13.08 -14.89
N ILE A 163 -0.72 -11.79 -14.63
CA ILE A 163 -0.34 -11.31 -13.30
C ILE A 163 -1.61 -11.23 -12.45
N ALA A 164 -1.64 -12.03 -11.39
CA ALA A 164 -2.67 -11.98 -10.37
C ALA A 164 -2.39 -10.83 -9.39
N THR A 165 -3.44 -10.12 -9.00
CA THR A 165 -3.47 -9.15 -7.91
C THR A 165 -4.38 -9.71 -6.84
N ILE A 166 -3.81 -9.95 -5.67
CA ILE A 166 -4.49 -10.61 -4.55
C ILE A 166 -4.63 -9.59 -3.44
N HIS A 167 -5.86 -9.42 -2.97
CA HIS A 167 -6.22 -8.55 -1.88
C HIS A 167 -6.67 -9.40 -0.70
N VAL A 168 -6.03 -9.20 0.45
CA VAL A 168 -6.33 -9.91 1.69
C VAL A 168 -6.63 -8.88 2.77
N VAL A 169 -7.80 -9.02 3.41
CA VAL A 169 -8.19 -8.21 4.56
C VAL A 169 -8.27 -9.12 5.77
N ILE A 170 -7.56 -8.75 6.83
CA ILE A 170 -7.50 -9.48 8.08
C ILE A 170 -8.16 -8.66 9.20
N ARG A 171 -8.68 -9.38 10.20
CA ARG A 171 -9.22 -8.82 11.43
C ARG A 171 -8.60 -9.53 12.62
N LYS A 172 -8.20 -8.76 13.63
CA LYS A 172 -7.77 -9.31 14.92
C LYS A 172 -8.99 -9.72 15.74
N GLU A 173 -8.98 -10.93 16.27
CA GLU A 173 -10.16 -11.51 16.93
C GLU A 173 -10.50 -10.80 18.26
N ASN A 174 -9.48 -10.24 18.93
CA ASN A 174 -9.60 -9.65 20.27
C ASN A 174 -9.46 -8.11 20.30
N ALA A 175 -9.40 -7.43 19.14
CA ALA A 175 -9.26 -5.97 19.10
C ALA A 175 -10.63 -5.30 18.95
N HIS A 176 -11.06 -4.62 20.00
CA HIS A 176 -12.23 -3.74 19.98
C HIS A 176 -11.74 -2.32 20.23
N SER A 177 -11.81 -1.43 19.23
CA SER A 177 -11.66 0.00 19.51
C SER A 177 -13.04 0.60 19.75
N CYS A 178 -13.15 1.34 20.84
CA CYS A 178 -14.38 2.05 21.19
C CYS A 178 -14.31 3.43 20.55
N THR A 179 -15.16 3.72 19.57
CA THR A 179 -15.30 5.11 19.11
C THR A 179 -16.00 5.94 20.18
N SER A 180 -15.81 7.26 20.16
CA SER A 180 -16.51 8.21 21.04
C SER A 180 -18.05 8.16 20.93
N THR A 181 -18.56 7.49 19.90
CA THR A 181 -19.99 7.23 19.65
C THR A 181 -20.51 5.89 20.17
N GLY A 182 -19.67 5.10 20.87
CA GLY A 182 -20.08 3.82 21.48
C GLY A 182 -20.17 2.63 20.53
N ASN A 183 -19.75 2.80 19.26
CA ASN A 183 -19.68 1.68 18.32
C ASN A 183 -18.35 0.94 18.47
N ILE A 184 -18.44 -0.38 18.60
CA ILE A 184 -17.28 -1.28 18.60
C ILE A 184 -16.81 -1.41 17.15
N VAL A 185 -15.65 -0.85 16.84
CA VAL A 185 -15.01 -1.02 15.54
C VAL A 185 -13.84 -1.98 15.69
N TYR A 186 -13.84 -3.04 14.89
CA TYR A 186 -12.71 -3.95 14.81
C TYR A 186 -11.74 -3.40 13.76
N PRO A 187 -10.49 -3.06 14.11
CA PRO A 187 -9.53 -2.62 13.11
C PRO A 187 -9.29 -3.76 12.12
N THR A 188 -9.50 -3.45 10.84
CA THR A 188 -9.21 -4.33 9.71
C THR A 188 -7.95 -3.84 9.02
N PHE A 189 -7.06 -4.77 8.70
CA PHE A 189 -5.81 -4.47 8.00
C PHE A 189 -5.82 -5.14 6.65
N SER A 190 -5.33 -4.45 5.62
CA SER A 190 -5.32 -4.97 4.26
C SER A 190 -3.92 -5.03 3.67
N GLY A 191 -3.69 -6.07 2.87
CA GLY A 191 -2.47 -6.28 2.14
C GLY A 191 -2.76 -6.65 0.69
N ILE A 192 -1.81 -6.32 -0.19
CA ILE A 192 -1.90 -6.58 -1.61
C ILE A 192 -0.63 -7.31 -2.04
N GLY A 193 -0.80 -8.43 -2.74
CA GLY A 193 0.28 -9.18 -3.38
C GLY A 193 0.06 -9.23 -4.89
N LYS A 194 1.15 -9.24 -5.66
CA LYS A 194 1.10 -9.21 -7.13
C LYS A 194 2.16 -10.11 -7.71
N GLY A 195 1.75 -11.02 -8.58
CA GLY A 195 2.68 -11.96 -9.20
C GLY A 195 1.98 -12.94 -10.12
N VAL A 196 2.78 -13.75 -10.80
CA VAL A 196 2.29 -14.84 -11.67
C VAL A 196 1.84 -16.02 -10.80
N ASP A 197 2.58 -16.32 -9.73
CA ASP A 197 2.22 -17.37 -8.78
C ASP A 197 1.18 -16.85 -7.78
N VAL A 198 -0.01 -17.43 -7.85
CA VAL A 198 -1.15 -17.08 -6.99
C VAL A 198 -0.87 -17.39 -5.53
N VAL A 199 -0.20 -18.49 -5.22
CA VAL A 199 0.01 -18.92 -3.83
C VAL A 199 1.07 -18.03 -3.19
N VAL A 200 2.20 -17.79 -3.87
CA VAL A 200 3.25 -16.86 -3.39
C VAL A 200 2.67 -15.46 -3.18
N SER A 201 1.94 -14.94 -4.17
CA SER A 201 1.32 -13.61 -4.08
C SER A 201 0.29 -13.52 -2.95
N SER A 202 -0.39 -14.64 -2.62
CA SER A 202 -1.33 -14.68 -1.50
C SER A 202 -0.61 -14.53 -0.16
N VAL A 203 0.55 -15.16 -0.01
CA VAL A 203 1.38 -15.05 1.19
C VAL A 203 1.93 -13.65 1.35
N GLU A 204 2.44 -13.04 0.28
CA GLU A 204 2.94 -11.67 0.31
C GLU A 204 1.83 -10.68 0.71
N ALA A 205 0.62 -10.85 0.17
CA ALA A 205 -0.54 -10.05 0.55
C ALA A 205 -0.86 -10.22 2.04
N TYR A 206 -0.87 -11.46 2.54
CA TYR A 206 -1.15 -11.77 3.94
C TYR A 206 -0.09 -11.21 4.89
N LEU A 207 1.19 -11.40 4.59
CA LEU A 207 2.32 -10.84 5.35
C LEU A 207 2.28 -9.32 5.37
N THR A 208 1.93 -8.67 4.26
CA THR A 208 1.76 -7.21 4.21
C THR A 208 0.65 -6.74 5.16
N ALA A 209 -0.48 -7.45 5.19
CA ALA A 209 -1.57 -7.15 6.12
C ALA A 209 -1.13 -7.37 7.58
N LEU A 210 -0.42 -8.46 7.88
CA LEU A 210 0.10 -8.78 9.20
C LEU A 210 1.15 -7.76 9.68
N ASN A 211 2.08 -7.36 8.81
CA ASN A 211 3.10 -6.37 9.14
C ASN A 211 2.46 -5.02 9.50
N LYS A 212 1.44 -4.58 8.74
CA LYS A 212 0.66 -3.38 9.09
C LYS A 212 -0.08 -3.52 10.41
N MET A 213 -0.63 -4.70 10.71
CA MET A 213 -1.30 -4.97 11.99
C MET A 213 -0.30 -4.93 13.16
N LEU A 214 0.89 -5.50 12.98
CA LEU A 214 1.93 -5.56 14.00
C LEU A 214 2.61 -4.20 14.25
N ASP A 215 2.73 -3.37 13.21
CA ASP A 215 3.25 -2.01 13.32
C ASP A 215 2.23 -1.02 13.90
N PHE A 216 0.93 -1.34 13.80
CA PHE A 216 -0.14 -0.54 14.38
C PHE A 216 -0.06 -0.52 15.91
N LYS A 217 0.47 0.59 16.46
CA LYS A 217 0.42 0.91 17.89
C LYS A 217 -0.97 1.45 18.23
N GLU A 218 -1.63 0.82 19.22
CA GLU A 218 -2.85 1.34 19.86
C GLU A 218 -2.64 2.72 20.49
#